data_AF-A0A7X6A9H5-F1
#
_entry.id   AF-A0A7X6A9H5-F1
#
_cell.length_a   1.000
_cell.length_b   1.000
_cell.length_c   1.000
_cell.angle_alpha   90.00
_cell.angle_beta   90.00
_cell.angle_gamma   90.00
#
_symmetry.space_group_name_H-M   'P 1'
#
loop_
_entity.id
_entity.type
_entity.pdbx_description
1 polymer ?
#
loop_
_entity_poly.entity_id
_entity_poly.type
_entity_poly.pdbx_seq_one_letter_code
_entity_poly.pdbx_strand_id
1 'polypeptide(L)'
;MLIDSDCLGAARRHLEKGASDASAANYGWLTALANSHLALLHYRGGDAKLAESYALRSNAIARPNRYRSVLFRNVFYLWKLAIDKKNKAAIYANEKTLRALSSRVDDSPELEEFRRITEGGNR
;
A
#
# COMPACT_ATOMS: atom_id res chain seq x y z
N MET A 1 1.19 -20.00 -6.86
CA MET A 1 2.64 -19.80 -7.03
C MET A 1 3.25 -19.72 -5.64
N LEU A 2 3.94 -20.78 -5.20
CA LEU A 2 4.61 -20.81 -3.89
C LEU A 2 5.85 -19.93 -4.00
N ILE A 3 5.81 -18.74 -3.43
CA ILE A 3 7.01 -17.91 -3.28
C ILE A 3 7.83 -18.56 -2.16
N ASP A 4 9.10 -18.84 -2.45
CA ASP A 4 10.04 -19.38 -1.47
C ASP A 4 10.04 -18.51 -0.19
N SER A 5 9.82 -19.16 0.95
CA SER A 5 9.75 -18.51 2.27
C SER A 5 11.06 -17.79 2.60
N ASP A 6 12.18 -18.33 2.13
CA ASP A 6 13.50 -17.75 2.37
C ASP A 6 13.70 -16.45 1.58
N CYS A 7 13.19 -16.40 0.35
CA CYS A 7 13.20 -15.20 -0.49
C CYS A 7 12.33 -14.08 0.11
N LEU A 8 11.16 -14.41 0.67
CA LEU A 8 10.32 -13.42 1.36
C LEU A 8 10.97 -12.88 2.63
N GLY A 9 11.63 -13.74 3.40
CA GLY A 9 12.37 -13.35 4.59
C GLY A 9 13.54 -12.42 4.25
N ALA A 10 14.30 -12.73 3.20
CA ALA A 10 15.38 -11.87 2.70
C ALA A 10 14.86 -10.52 2.20
N ALA A 11 13.82 -10.51 1.37
CA ALA A 11 13.21 -9.29 0.84
C ALA A 11 12.73 -8.36 1.96
N ARG A 12 12.08 -8.91 2.99
CA ARG A 12 11.65 -8.13 4.16
C ARG A 12 12.83 -7.47 4.87
N ARG A 13 13.88 -8.24 5.19
CA ARG A 13 15.09 -7.71 5.87
C ARG A 13 15.75 -6.59 5.07
N HIS A 14 15.88 -6.77 3.74
CA HIS A 14 16.47 -5.75 2.87
C HIS A 14 15.61 -4.49 2.81
N LEU A 15 14.29 -4.63 2.74
CA LEU A 15 13.36 -3.49 2.75
C LEU A 15 13.38 -2.75 4.10
N GLU A 16 13.41 -3.46 5.22
CA GLU A 16 13.51 -2.87 6.56
C GLU A 16 14.82 -2.09 6.73
N LYS A 17 15.95 -2.70 6.33
CA LYS A 17 17.25 -2.04 6.38
C LYS A 17 17.29 -0.83 5.45
N GLY A 18 16.80 -0.96 4.22
CA GLY A 18 16.74 0.15 3.26
C GLY A 18 15.84 1.29 3.73
N ALA A 19 14.70 0.99 4.36
CA ALA A 19 13.82 2.00 4.95
C ALA A 19 14.53 2.75 6.10
N SER A 20 15.25 2.02 6.95
CA SER A 20 16.03 2.60 8.05
C SER A 20 17.14 3.53 7.53
N ASP A 21 17.90 3.08 6.54
CA ASP A 21 19.02 3.84 5.97
C ASP A 21 18.52 5.08 5.22
N ALA A 22 17.45 4.93 4.43
CA ALA A 22 16.80 6.06 3.75
C ALA A 22 16.25 7.08 4.74
N SER A 23 15.64 6.63 5.84
CA SER A 23 15.12 7.52 6.88
C SER A 23 16.24 8.28 7.57
N ALA A 24 17.34 7.61 7.92
CA ALA A 24 18.51 8.24 8.53
C ALA A 24 19.15 9.29 7.60
N ALA A 25 19.11 9.05 6.28
CA ALA A 25 19.59 9.98 5.26
C ALA A 25 18.54 11.04 4.82
N ASN A 26 17.37 11.11 5.47
CA ASN A 26 16.26 12.01 5.11
C ASN A 26 15.69 11.84 3.69
N TYR A 27 15.81 10.64 3.11
CA TYR A 27 15.20 10.32 1.82
C TYR A 27 13.74 9.88 2.00
N GLY A 28 12.84 10.86 2.11
CA GLY A 28 11.41 10.65 2.34
C GLY A 28 10.74 9.75 1.29
N TRP A 29 11.02 9.95 0.00
CA TRP A 29 10.47 9.12 -1.08
C TRP A 29 10.83 7.64 -0.93
N LEU A 30 12.11 7.34 -0.74
CA LEU A 30 12.60 5.97 -0.57
C LEU A 30 12.07 5.33 0.70
N THR A 31 11.98 6.10 1.79
CA THR A 31 11.39 5.64 3.05
C THR A 31 9.92 5.28 2.87
N ALA A 32 9.13 6.14 2.22
CA ALA A 32 7.72 5.87 1.93
C ALA A 32 7.55 4.66 1.02
N LEU A 33 8.35 4.55 -0.03
CA LEU A 33 8.32 3.45 -1.00
C LEU A 33 8.66 2.11 -0.33
N ALA A 34 9.72 2.06 0.48
CA ALA A 34 10.10 0.85 1.20
C ALA A 34 9.00 0.39 2.18
N ASN A 35 8.41 1.31 2.94
CA ASN A 35 7.27 0.99 3.81
C ASN A 35 6.04 0.51 3.00
N SER A 36 5.81 1.06 1.80
CA SER A 36 4.73 0.61 0.91
C SER A 36 4.94 -0.83 0.42
N HIS A 37 6.18 -1.19 0.07
CA HIS A 37 6.53 -2.56 -0.29
C HIS A 37 6.41 -3.53 0.89
N LEU A 38 6.81 -3.12 2.10
CA LEU A 38 6.59 -3.92 3.32
C LEU A 38 5.10 -4.15 3.58
N ALA A 39 4.26 -3.12 3.40
CA ALA A 39 2.81 -3.26 3.53
C ALA A 39 2.26 -4.32 2.56
N LEU A 40 2.67 -4.28 1.29
CA LEU A 40 2.29 -5.26 0.28
C LEU A 40 2.77 -6.68 0.63
N LEU A 41 4.02 -6.82 1.08
CA LEU A 41 4.59 -8.11 1.46
C LEU A 41 3.79 -8.74 2.61
N HIS A 42 3.48 -7.96 3.64
CA HIS A 42 2.66 -8.44 4.77
C HIS A 42 1.21 -8.72 4.37
N TYR A 43 0.61 -7.91 3.49
CA TYR A 43 -0.73 -8.16 2.97
C TYR A 43 -0.79 -9.51 2.24
N ARG A 44 0.17 -9.79 1.35
CA ARG A 44 0.28 -11.07 0.64
C ARG A 44 0.62 -12.24 1.56
N GLY A 45 1.34 -11.99 2.65
CA GLY A 45 1.65 -12.97 3.68
C GLY A 45 0.51 -13.22 4.68
N GLY A 46 -0.63 -12.53 4.55
CA GLY A 46 -1.78 -12.67 5.45
C GLY A 46 -1.65 -11.94 6.79
N ASP A 47 -0.56 -11.20 7.02
CA ASP A 47 -0.39 -10.39 8.24
C ASP A 47 -1.05 -9.02 8.07
N ALA A 48 -2.37 -9.00 8.25
CA ALA A 48 -3.18 -7.79 8.14
C ALA A 48 -2.73 -6.65 9.07
N LYS A 49 -2.22 -6.99 10.26
CA LYS A 49 -1.82 -6.00 11.27
C LYS A 49 -0.53 -5.30 10.86
N LEU A 50 0.47 -6.04 10.41
CA LEU A 50 1.71 -5.44 9.91
C LEU A 50 1.48 -4.71 8.59
N ALA A 51 0.65 -5.27 7.69
CA ALA A 51 0.29 -4.62 6.44
C ALA A 51 -0.30 -3.22 6.67
N GLU A 52 -1.29 -3.12 7.57
CA GLU A 52 -1.90 -1.86 7.96
C GLU A 52 -0.88 -0.90 8.60
N SER A 53 -0.05 -1.40 9.52
CA SER A 53 0.97 -0.58 10.19
C SER A 53 1.94 0.07 9.20
N TYR A 54 2.50 -0.71 8.28
CA TYR A 54 3.44 -0.20 7.28
C TYR A 54 2.77 0.74 6.26
N ALA A 55 1.53 0.45 5.84
CA ALA A 55 0.78 1.33 4.94
C ALA A 55 0.52 2.70 5.59
N LEU A 56 0.16 2.74 6.88
CA LEU A 56 -0.05 3.98 7.61
C LEU A 56 1.25 4.77 7.81
N ARG A 57 2.37 4.10 8.14
CA ARG A 57 3.70 4.73 8.21
C ARG A 57 4.10 5.35 6.88
N SER A 58 3.92 4.61 5.78
CA SER A 58 4.17 5.10 4.43
C SER A 58 3.29 6.32 4.10
N ASN A 59 2.00 6.29 4.46
CA ASN A 59 1.06 7.40 4.25
C ASN A 59 1.43 8.67 5.01
N ALA A 60 1.97 8.56 6.22
CA ALA A 60 2.42 9.70 7.01
C ALA A 60 3.52 10.50 6.30
N ILE A 61 4.33 9.82 5.47
CA ILE A 61 5.39 10.44 4.66
C ILE A 61 4.84 10.86 3.29
N ALA A 62 4.08 9.98 2.62
CA ALA A 62 3.63 10.18 1.25
C ALA A 62 2.62 11.33 1.10
N ARG A 63 1.72 11.51 2.07
CA ARG A 63 0.64 12.50 2.02
C ARG A 63 1.15 13.94 1.97
N PRO A 64 1.98 14.43 2.91
CA PRO A 64 2.48 15.80 2.86
C PRO A 64 3.36 16.06 1.63
N ASN A 65 4.11 15.06 1.16
CA ASN A 65 5.03 15.19 0.04
C ASN A 65 4.40 14.90 -1.34
N ARG A 66 3.09 14.64 -1.40
CA ARG A 66 2.33 14.38 -2.63
C ARG A 66 2.88 13.20 -3.47
N TYR A 67 3.36 12.16 -2.79
CA TYR A 67 3.81 10.92 -3.42
C TYR A 67 2.61 10.06 -3.85
N ARG A 68 1.89 10.50 -4.88
CA ARG A 68 0.53 10.01 -5.20
C ARG A 68 0.48 8.52 -5.51
N SER A 69 1.42 7.97 -6.28
CA SER A 69 1.43 6.55 -6.63
C SER A 69 1.65 5.66 -5.40
N VAL A 70 2.54 6.07 -4.49
CA VAL A 70 2.76 5.39 -3.21
C VAL A 70 1.51 5.46 -2.34
N LEU A 71 0.91 6.66 -2.22
CA LEU A 71 -0.31 6.86 -1.46
C LEU A 71 -1.48 6.02 -2.02
N PHE A 72 -1.64 5.98 -3.34
CA PHE A 72 -2.68 5.18 -3.99
C PHE A 72 -2.53 3.69 -3.64
N ARG A 73 -1.32 3.12 -3.83
CA ARG A 73 -1.04 1.72 -3.47
C ARG A 73 -1.38 1.42 -2.02
N ASN A 74 -0.94 2.26 -1.08
CA ASN A 74 -1.19 2.05 0.34
C ASN A 74 -2.69 2.08 0.67
N VAL A 75 -3.41 3.08 0.15
CA VAL A 75 -4.85 3.22 0.37
C VAL A 75 -5.60 2.04 -0.26
N PHE A 76 -5.12 1.52 -1.39
CA PHE A 76 -5.70 0.36 -2.04
C PHE A 76 -5.65 -0.89 -1.14
N TYR A 77 -4.48 -1.19 -0.55
CA TYR A 77 -4.39 -2.33 0.37
C TYR A 77 -5.13 -2.07 1.70
N LEU A 78 -5.16 -0.83 2.20
CA LEU A 78 -6.00 -0.48 3.36
C LEU A 78 -7.50 -0.66 3.07
N TRP A 79 -7.94 -0.39 1.85
CA TRP A 79 -9.31 -0.64 1.41
C TRP A 79 -9.62 -2.13 1.38
N LYS A 80 -8.75 -2.98 0.82
CA LYS A 80 -8.92 -4.44 0.85
C LYS A 80 -8.98 -4.98 2.28
N LEU A 81 -8.05 -4.55 3.14
CA LEU A 81 -8.07 -4.91 4.57
C LEU A 81 -9.36 -4.46 5.28
N ALA A 82 -9.91 -3.29 4.93
CA ALA A 82 -11.17 -2.81 5.48
C ALA A 82 -12.36 -3.68 5.03
N ILE A 83 -12.36 -4.16 3.78
CA ILE A 83 -13.34 -5.12 3.25
C ILE A 83 -13.26 -6.42 4.04
N ASP A 84 -12.06 -6.98 4.20
CA ASP A 84 -11.83 -8.23 4.94
C ASP A 84 -12.33 -8.11 6.39
N LYS A 85 -12.08 -6.97 7.04
CA LYS A 85 -12.55 -6.66 8.41
C LYS A 85 -14.03 -6.26 8.49
N LYS A 86 -14.74 -6.17 7.35
CA LYS A 86 -16.13 -5.66 7.25
C LYS A 86 -16.32 -4.26 7.87
N ASN A 87 -15.28 -3.42 7.85
CA ASN A 87 -15.32 -2.08 8.41
C ASN A 87 -15.88 -1.08 7.39
N LYS A 88 -17.21 -0.93 7.35
CA LYS A 88 -17.93 -0.06 6.39
C LYS A 88 -17.41 1.38 6.34
N ALA A 89 -17.07 1.96 7.48
CA ALA A 89 -16.57 3.34 7.55
C ALA A 89 -15.21 3.47 6.86
N ALA A 90 -14.29 2.53 7.13
CA ALA A 90 -12.97 2.52 6.49
C ALA A 90 -13.04 2.18 5.00
N ILE A 91 -13.95 1.28 4.59
CA ILE A 91 -14.21 0.98 3.17
C ILE A 91 -14.58 2.27 2.43
N TYR A 92 -15.60 2.98 2.91
CA TYR A 92 -16.06 4.23 2.28
C TYR A 92 -14.97 5.31 2.24
N ALA A 93 -14.26 5.52 3.35
CA ALA A 93 -13.21 6.54 3.44
C ALA A 93 -12.03 6.25 2.49
N ASN A 94 -11.59 5.00 2.40
CA ASN A 94 -10.50 4.61 1.52
C ASN A 94 -10.94 4.65 0.05
N GLU A 95 -12.15 4.18 -0.28
CA GLU A 95 -12.67 4.24 -1.64
C GLU A 95 -12.77 5.68 -2.16
N LYS A 96 -13.31 6.60 -1.34
CA LYS A 96 -13.36 8.04 -1.69
C LYS A 96 -11.97 8.58 -2.01
N THR A 97 -10.97 8.18 -1.24
CA THR A 97 -9.57 8.59 -1.45
C THR A 97 -9.00 7.99 -2.74
N LEU A 98 -9.28 6.72 -3.05
CA LEU A 98 -8.85 6.07 -4.30
C LEU A 98 -9.46 6.74 -5.53
N ARG A 99 -10.76 7.03 -5.50
CA ARG A 99 -11.42 7.76 -6.60
C ARG A 99 -10.76 9.12 -6.84
N ALA A 100 -10.47 9.87 -5.80
CA ALA A 100 -9.81 11.17 -5.90
C ALA A 100 -8.36 11.12 -6.41
N LEU A 101 -7.67 9.99 -6.24
CA LEU A 101 -6.29 9.79 -6.69
C LEU A 101 -6.20 9.14 -8.08
N SER A 102 -7.21 8.36 -8.50
CA SER A 102 -7.19 7.52 -9.71
C SER A 102 -6.89 8.24 -11.03
N SER A 103 -7.23 9.54 -11.14
CA SER A 103 -6.94 10.37 -12.31
C SER A 103 -5.58 11.09 -12.25
N ARG A 104 -4.81 10.86 -11.18
CA ARG A 104 -3.58 11.62 -10.86
C ARG A 104 -2.37 10.71 -10.59
N VAL A 105 -2.49 9.43 -10.92
CA VAL A 105 -1.44 8.43 -10.76
C VAL A 105 -1.25 7.71 -12.09
N ASP A 106 -0.02 7.26 -12.33
CA ASP A 106 0.30 6.43 -13.48
C ASP A 106 -0.33 5.04 -13.35
N ASP A 107 -0.42 4.33 -14.47
CA ASP A 107 -0.94 2.97 -14.49
C ASP A 107 -0.14 2.06 -13.56
N SER A 108 -0.87 1.23 -12.83
CA SER A 108 -0.34 0.27 -11.87
C SER A 108 -1.31 -0.89 -11.71
N PRO A 109 -0.83 -2.08 -11.28
CA PRO A 109 -1.71 -3.22 -11.04
C PRO A 109 -2.84 -2.89 -10.05
N GLU A 110 -2.56 -2.09 -9.03
CA GLU A 110 -3.56 -1.64 -8.07
C GLU A 110 -4.64 -0.75 -8.70
N LEU A 111 -4.27 0.15 -9.61
CA LEU A 111 -5.21 1.03 -10.29
C LEU A 111 -6.12 0.25 -11.25
N GLU A 112 -5.53 -0.67 -12.02
CA GLU A 112 -6.27 -1.56 -12.91
C GLU A 112 -7.26 -2.44 -12.14
N GLU A 113 -6.84 -3.01 -11.01
CA GLU A 113 -7.71 -3.81 -10.16
C GLU A 113 -8.83 -2.96 -9.54
N PHE A 114 -8.51 -1.76 -9.05
CA PHE A 114 -9.50 -0.83 -8.50
C PHE A 114 -10.56 -0.43 -9.54
N ARG A 115 -10.13 -0.08 -10.76
CA ARG A 115 -11.05 0.22 -11.89
C ARG A 115 -11.94 -0.99 -12.20
N ARG A 116 -11.35 -2.18 -12.32
CA ARG A 116 -12.12 -3.41 -12.60
C ARG A 116 -13.21 -3.68 -11.56
N ILE A 117 -12.90 -3.52 -10.28
CA ILE A 117 -13.86 -3.77 -9.19
C ILE A 117 -14.95 -2.69 -9.15
N THR A 118 -14.60 -1.42 -9.37
CA THR A 118 -15.53 -0.30 -9.17
C THR A 118 -16.30 0.13 -10.42
N GLU A 119 -15.79 -0.14 -11.61
CA GLU A 119 -16.40 0.21 -12.90
C GLU A 119 -17.10 -1.01 -13.54
N GLY A 120 -16.64 -2.23 -13.23
CA GLY A 120 -17.26 -3.49 -13.67
C GLY A 120 -18.58 -3.84 -12.96
N GLY A 121 -19.02 -3.02 -12.01
CA GLY A 121 -20.25 -3.20 -11.21
C GLY A 121 -21.52 -2.59 -11.81
N ASN A 122 -21.50 -2.12 -13.06
CA ASN A 122 -22.71 -1.76 -13.80
C ASN A 122 -23.38 -3.02 -14.39
N ARG A 123 -23.99 -3.86 -13.54
CA ARG A 123 -25.07 -4.80 -13.89
C ARG A 123 -26.01 -4.98 -12.72
#